data_AF-A0A9R0VEF8-F1
#
_entry.id   AF-A0A9R0VEF8-F1
#
_cell.length_a   1.000
_cell.length_b   1.000
_cell.length_c   1.000
_cell.angle_alpha   90.00
_cell.angle_beta   90.00
_cell.angle_gamma   90.00
#
_symmetry.space_group_name_H-M   'P 1'
#
loop_
_entity.id
_entity.type
_entity.pdbx_description
1 polymer ?
#
loop_
_entity_poly.entity_id
_entity_poly.type
_entity_poly.pdbx_seq_one_letter_code
_entity_poly.pdbx_strand_id
1 'polypeptide(L)'
;MGASAKVAAVAPFELCYDSSKLAPTRFGYLVPNMDVMLEGGTNWTVVGGNSMAQMENKLVVLDNSKKTLSFTQNLPGMGFSCSNFNFTKAA
;
A
#
# COMPACT_ATOMS: atom_id res chain seq x y z
N MET A 1 -6.78 8.61 -17.24
CA MET A 1 -8.00 8.07 -16.60
C MET A 1 -8.48 6.89 -17.44
N GLY A 2 -7.82 5.74 -17.34
CA GLY A 2 -7.99 4.66 -18.32
C GLY A 2 -7.78 3.29 -17.68
N ALA A 3 -8.64 2.35 -18.09
CA ALA A 3 -8.83 0.99 -17.58
C ALA A 3 -9.25 0.91 -16.10
N SER A 4 -10.39 0.27 -15.85
CA SER A 4 -10.84 -0.09 -14.50
C SER A 4 -9.71 -0.83 -13.79
N ALA A 5 -9.04 -0.16 -12.86
CA ALA A 5 -8.03 -0.78 -12.02
C ALA A 5 -8.66 -1.76 -11.00
N LYS A 6 -9.99 -1.82 -10.91
CA LYS A 6 -10.70 -2.73 -10.01
C LYS A 6 -10.42 -4.19 -10.38
N VAL A 7 -10.07 -5.00 -9.38
CA VAL A 7 -9.86 -6.45 -9.49
C VAL A 7 -10.87 -7.19 -8.61
N ALA A 8 -10.87 -8.52 -8.66
CA ALA A 8 -11.67 -9.32 -7.75
C ALA A 8 -11.35 -8.95 -6.29
N ALA A 9 -12.40 -8.73 -5.50
CA ALA A 9 -12.25 -8.42 -4.09
C ALA A 9 -11.77 -9.65 -3.32
N VAL A 10 -10.94 -9.43 -2.31
CA VAL A 10 -10.41 -10.48 -1.43
C VAL A 10 -10.86 -10.18 -0.02
N ALA A 11 -11.56 -11.13 0.60
CA ALA A 11 -12.02 -11.00 1.97
C ALA A 11 -10.85 -10.64 2.92
N PRO A 12 -11.05 -9.77 3.92
CA PRO A 12 -12.33 -9.18 4.35
C PRO A 12 -12.74 -7.91 3.57
N PHE A 13 -12.03 -7.56 2.50
CA PHE A 13 -12.28 -6.31 1.75
C PHE A 13 -13.24 -6.54 0.59
N GLU A 14 -14.13 -5.58 0.36
CA GLU A 14 -15.12 -5.63 -0.73
C GLU A 14 -14.62 -4.96 -2.02
N LEU A 15 -13.50 -4.22 -1.93
CA LEU A 15 -12.99 -3.41 -3.03
C LEU A 15 -11.46 -3.52 -3.11
N CYS A 16 -10.98 -4.08 -4.21
CA CYS A 16 -9.56 -4.23 -4.48
C CYS A 16 -9.20 -3.62 -5.84
N TYR A 17 -7.97 -3.13 -5.94
CA TYR A 17 -7.42 -2.52 -7.14
C TYR A 17 -6.05 -3.10 -7.49
N ASP A 18 -5.78 -3.20 -8.78
CA ASP A 18 -4.47 -3.51 -9.35
C ASP A 18 -3.52 -2.34 -9.08
N SER A 19 -2.57 -2.58 -8.17
CA SER A 19 -1.61 -1.58 -7.72
C SER A 19 -0.69 -1.04 -8.82
N SER A 20 -0.49 -1.79 -9.91
CA SER A 20 0.35 -1.36 -11.04
C SER A 20 -0.28 -0.22 -11.86
N LYS A 21 -1.60 -0.07 -11.75
CA LYS A 21 -2.38 0.98 -12.42
C LYS A 21 -2.62 2.20 -11.54
N LEU A 22 -2.18 2.16 -10.29
CA LEU A 22 -2.28 3.26 -9.35
C LEU A 22 -0.94 3.99 -9.30
N ALA A 23 -0.96 5.31 -9.49
CA ALA A 23 0.25 6.11 -9.42
C ALA A 23 0.73 6.18 -7.95
N PRO A 24 1.97 5.77 -7.64
CA PRO A 24 2.50 5.88 -6.29
C PRO A 24 2.90 7.33 -5.97
N THR A 25 2.69 7.73 -4.72
CA THR A 25 3.11 9.04 -4.18
C THR A 25 3.79 8.86 -2.82
N ARG A 26 4.37 9.93 -2.28
CA ARG A 26 4.93 9.95 -0.92
C ARG A 26 3.89 9.67 0.17
N PHE A 27 2.60 9.87 -0.12
CA PHE A 27 1.49 9.69 0.81
C PHE A 27 0.71 8.40 0.54
N GLY A 28 1.29 7.44 -0.19
CA GLY A 28 0.62 6.23 -0.67
C GLY A 28 0.17 6.34 -2.13
N TYR A 29 -0.75 5.48 -2.56
CA TYR A 29 -1.28 5.55 -3.93
C TYR A 29 -2.12 6.81 -4.15
N LEU A 30 -2.06 7.37 -5.36
CA LEU A 30 -2.88 8.50 -5.79
C LEU A 30 -4.33 8.04 -5.99
N VAL A 31 -5.06 7.98 -4.88
CA VAL A 31 -6.49 7.74 -4.81
C VAL A 31 -7.18 8.98 -4.22
N PRO A 32 -8.51 9.14 -4.38
CA PRO A 32 -9.23 10.25 -3.77
C PRO A 32 -8.99 10.32 -2.26
N ASN A 33 -8.73 11.52 -1.77
CA ASN A 33 -8.69 11.78 -0.34
C ASN A 33 -10.11 11.66 0.24
N MET A 34 -10.19 11.21 1.49
CA MET A 34 -11.41 11.26 2.28
C MET A 34 -11.25 12.33 3.37
N ASP A 35 -12.10 13.34 3.35
CA ASP A 35 -12.11 14.39 4.37
C ASP A 35 -13.17 14.09 5.42
N VAL A 36 -12.73 13.94 6.68
CA VAL A 36 -13.59 13.81 7.85
C VAL A 36 -13.69 15.17 8.52
N MET A 37 -14.86 15.79 8.46
CA MET A 37 -15.13 17.04 9.18
C MET A 37 -15.32 16.75 10.66
N LEU A 38 -14.49 17.36 11.50
CA LEU A 38 -14.56 17.26 12.95
C LEU A 38 -15.39 18.40 13.54
N GLU A 39 -15.79 18.22 14.80
CA GLU A 39 -16.42 19.28 15.58
C GLU A 39 -15.50 20.52 15.62
N GLY A 40 -16.07 21.71 15.45
CA GLY A 40 -15.31 22.96 15.31
C GLY A 40 -14.84 23.27 13.89
N GLY A 41 -15.26 22.51 12.87
CA GLY A 41 -15.04 22.85 11.45
C GLY A 41 -13.64 22.53 10.92
N THR A 42 -12.87 21.72 11.64
CA THR A 42 -11.54 21.27 11.20
C THR A 42 -11.68 20.03 10.31
N ASN A 43 -10.97 20.00 9.19
CA ASN A 43 -10.91 18.83 8.32
C ASN A 43 -9.74 17.92 8.68
N TRP A 44 -10.03 16.63 8.84
CA TRP A 44 -9.01 15.58 8.90
C TRP A 44 -9.00 14.79 7.59
N THR A 45 -7.92 14.93 6.83
CA THR A 45 -7.76 14.27 5.54
C THR A 45 -7.09 12.91 5.68
N VAL A 46 -7.82 11.86 5.28
CA VAL A 46 -7.32 10.50 5.12
C VAL A 46 -6.79 10.35 3.70
N VAL A 47 -5.48 10.17 3.59
CA VAL A 47 -4.77 10.02 2.30
C VAL A 47 -4.68 8.55 1.88
N GLY A 48 -4.26 8.30 0.64
CA GLY A 48 -4.16 6.95 0.06
C GLY A 48 -3.35 5.95 0.89
N GLY A 49 -2.32 6.38 1.60
CA GLY A 49 -1.51 5.54 2.49
C GLY A 49 -2.23 5.10 3.75
N ASN A 50 -3.31 5.79 4.13
CA ASN A 50 -4.18 5.43 5.25
C ASN A 50 -5.42 4.67 4.78
N SER A 51 -6.00 5.03 3.63
CA SER A 51 -7.24 4.44 3.12
C SER A 51 -7.04 3.14 2.35
N MET A 52 -5.83 2.85 1.84
CA MET A 52 -5.54 1.66 1.05
C MET A 52 -4.67 0.66 1.81
N ALA A 53 -5.11 -0.60 1.86
CA ALA A 53 -4.32 -1.72 2.36
C ALA A 53 -3.59 -2.42 1.20
N GLN A 54 -2.27 -2.24 1.11
CA GLN A 54 -1.45 -2.96 0.12
C GLN A 54 -1.19 -4.41 0.59
N MET A 55 -1.63 -5.40 -0.18
CA MET A 55 -1.47 -6.83 0.17
C MET A 55 -0.12 -7.42 -0.25
N GLU A 56 0.41 -7.01 -1.41
CA GLU A 56 1.65 -7.55 -1.99
C GLU A 56 2.76 -6.50 -2.06
N ASN A 57 4.00 -6.93 -2.37
CA ASN A 57 5.17 -6.05 -2.47
C ASN A 57 5.41 -5.23 -1.19
N LYS A 58 5.35 -5.90 -0.04
CA LYS A 58 5.63 -5.32 1.27
C LYS A 58 6.80 -6.05 1.90
N LEU A 59 7.82 -5.31 2.37
CA LEU A 59 8.92 -5.91 3.10
C LEU A 59 8.53 -5.99 4.59
N VAL A 60 8.56 -7.22 5.12
CA VAL A 60 8.29 -7.51 6.52
C VAL A 60 9.58 -8.00 7.17
N VAL A 61 9.98 -7.36 8.26
CA VAL A 61 11.16 -7.74 9.04
C VAL A 61 10.70 -8.33 10.36
N LEU A 62 11.07 -9.59 10.59
CA LEU A 62 10.83 -10.32 11.84
C LEU A 62 12.15 -10.38 12.62
N ASP A 63 12.28 -9.54 13.64
CA ASP A 63 13.46 -9.52 14.51
C ASP A 63 13.14 -10.27 15.81
N ASN A 64 13.60 -11.51 15.91
CA ASN A 64 13.39 -12.36 17.07
C ASN A 64 14.19 -11.90 18.31
N SER A 65 15.31 -11.20 18.11
CA SER A 65 16.15 -10.72 19.21
C SER A 65 15.50 -9.51 19.87
N LYS A 66 14.92 -8.61 19.09
CA LYS A 66 14.22 -7.41 19.60
C LYS A 66 12.74 -7.63 19.89
N LYS A 67 12.19 -8.79 19.52
CA LYS A 67 10.74 -9.09 19.59
C LYS A 67 9.91 -8.05 18.82
N THR A 68 10.42 -7.61 17.66
CA THR A 68 9.75 -6.61 16.82
C THR A 68 9.34 -7.20 15.48
N LEU A 69 8.14 -6.84 15.05
CA LEU A 69 7.65 -7.04 13.69
C LEU A 69 7.53 -5.66 13.04
N SER A 70 8.25 -5.45 11.95
CA SER A 70 8.26 -4.18 11.22
C SER A 70 7.78 -4.38 9.79
N PHE A 71 7.01 -3.43 9.27
CA PHE A 71 6.55 -3.41 7.90
C PHE A 71 7.01 -2.13 7.21
N THR A 72 7.45 -2.23 5.95
CA THR A 72 7.68 -1.04 5.14
C THR A 72 6.36 -0.38 4.74
N GLN A 73 6.42 0.93 4.51
CA GLN A 73 5.35 1.65 3.84
C GLN A 73 5.29 1.26 2.33
N ASN A 74 4.74 2.14 1.49
CA ASN A 74 4.59 1.97 0.04
C ASN A 74 5.94 1.74 -0.67
N LEU A 75 6.33 0.47 -0.82
CA LEU A 75 7.59 0.05 -1.43
C LEU A 75 7.70 0.46 -2.91
N PRO A 76 6.63 0.33 -3.75
CA PRO A 76 6.65 0.83 -5.12
C PRO A 76 6.93 2.33 -5.25
N GLY A 77 6.47 3.15 -4.28
CA GLY A 77 6.77 4.58 -4.24
C GLY A 77 8.25 4.91 -4.03
N MET A 78 9.05 3.93 -3.58
CA MET A 78 10.49 4.04 -3.42
C MET A 78 11.26 3.35 -4.57
N GLY A 79 10.58 2.85 -5.60
CA GLY A 79 11.21 2.14 -6.72
C GLY A 79 11.66 0.71 -6.40
N PHE A 80 11.24 0.15 -5.27
CA PHE A 80 11.56 -1.22 -4.87
C PHE A 80 10.36 -2.16 -5.05
N SER A 81 10.63 -3.42 -5.38
CA SER A 81 9.63 -4.49 -5.49
C SER A 81 10.26 -5.82 -5.06
N CYS A 82 9.44 -6.75 -4.57
CA CYS A 82 9.89 -8.10 -4.24
C CYS A 82 10.34 -8.91 -5.46
N SER A 83 9.92 -8.54 -6.68
CA SER A 83 10.37 -9.22 -7.91
C SER A 83 11.78 -8.82 -8.35
N ASN A 84 12.38 -7.79 -7.75
CA ASN A 84 13.74 -7.36 -8.09
C ASN A 84 14.83 -8.27 -7.50
N PHE A 85 14.47 -9.19 -6.60
CA PHE A 85 15.42 -10.15 -6.02
C PHE A 85 15.72 -11.28 -7.03
N ASN A 86 16.99 -11.43 -7.39
CA ASN A 86 17.43 -12.51 -8.26
C ASN A 86 17.70 -13.78 -7.44
N PHE A 87 16.73 -14.69 -7.46
CA PHE A 87 16.88 -16.02 -6.88
C PHE A 87 17.36 -16.99 -7.95
N THR A 88 18.66 -17.03 -8.22
CA THR A 88 19.24 -18.20 -8.89
C THR A 88 19.35 -19.31 -7.85
N LYS A 89 18.79 -20.48 -8.16
CA LYS A 89 18.96 -21.67 -7.33
C LYS A 89 20.47 -21.96 -7.25
N ALA A 90 21.03 -21.97 -6.04
CA ALA A 90 22.38 -22.48 -5.85
C ALA A 90 22.40 -23.94 -6.32
N ALA A 91 23.26 -24.24 -7.30
CA ALA A 91 23.43 -25.57 -7.86
C ALA A 91 23.98 -26.54 -6.82
#